data_AF-A0A353WZ40-F1
#
_entry.id   AF-A0A353WZ40-F1
#
_cell.length_a   1.000
_cell.length_b   1.000
_cell.length_c   1.000
_cell.angle_alpha   90.00
_cell.angle_beta   90.00
_cell.angle_gamma   90.00
#
_symmetry.space_group_name_H-M   'P 1'
#
loop_
_entity.id
_entity.type
_entity.pdbx_description
1 polymer ?
#
loop_
_entity_poly.entity_id
_entity_poly.type
_entity_poly.pdbx_seq_one_letter_code
_entity_poly.pdbx_strand_id
1 'polypeptide(L)'
;MDCCTSSYLPVDCDFYDELALYKTKNKPLKIFYFNDQKELEQAEGNLKDIYTSKRAEYASVGGDDIRLDKIITFDGRPGPAYDEYDAFSNECLDCHQDFYDD
;
A
#
# COMPACT_ATOMS: atom_id res chain seq x y z
N MET A 1 -3.36 -24.63 -11.13
CA MET A 1 -3.09 -23.34 -11.80
C MET A 1 -4.11 -22.36 -11.25
N ASP A 2 -3.89 -21.93 -10.00
CA ASP A 2 -4.90 -21.29 -9.18
C ASP A 2 -4.20 -20.18 -8.40
N CYS A 3 -4.22 -18.93 -8.87
CA CYS A 3 -3.94 -17.77 -8.01
C CYS A 3 -4.23 -16.41 -8.68
N CYS A 4 -5.39 -16.25 -9.32
CA CYS A 4 -5.88 -14.92 -9.70
C CYS A 4 -7.07 -14.54 -8.83
N THR A 5 -6.84 -14.39 -7.53
CA THR A 5 -7.79 -13.71 -6.64
C THR A 5 -7.06 -12.56 -6.00
N SER A 6 -7.26 -11.35 -6.52
CA SER A 6 -6.90 -10.09 -5.88
C SER A 6 -7.57 -10.09 -4.51
N SER A 7 -6.82 -10.59 -3.53
CA SER A 7 -7.27 -10.85 -2.18
C SER A 7 -6.90 -9.62 -1.40
N TYR A 8 -7.91 -9.04 -0.76
CA TYR A 8 -7.74 -7.93 0.16
C TYR A 8 -6.53 -8.18 1.07
N LEU A 9 -5.52 -7.32 0.98
CA LEU A 9 -4.38 -7.39 1.89
C LEU A 9 -4.86 -6.89 3.26
N PRO A 10 -4.80 -7.72 4.30
CA PRO A 10 -5.15 -7.26 5.64
C PRO A 10 -4.20 -6.14 6.01
N VAL A 11 -4.77 -4.98 6.36
CA VAL A 11 -3.98 -3.87 6.89
C VAL A 11 -3.43 -4.32 8.24
N ASP A 12 -2.11 -4.25 8.38
CA ASP A 12 -1.44 -4.69 9.59
C ASP A 12 -1.87 -3.83 10.79
N CYS A 13 -2.02 -4.45 11.97
CA CYS A 13 -2.48 -3.74 13.16
C CYS A 13 -1.52 -2.60 13.54
N ASP A 14 -0.22 -2.80 13.29
CA ASP A 14 0.83 -1.80 13.50
C ASP A 14 0.58 -0.55 12.63
N PHE A 15 0.19 -0.74 11.37
CA PHE A 15 -0.11 0.35 10.44
C PHE A 15 -1.28 1.21 10.94
N TYR A 16 -2.32 0.57 11.46
CA TYR A 16 -3.48 1.26 12.00
C TYR A 16 -3.13 2.04 13.28
N ASP A 17 -2.31 1.46 14.15
CA ASP A 17 -1.85 2.10 15.39
C ASP A 17 -0.96 3.31 15.07
N GLU A 18 -0.06 3.19 14.11
CA GLU A 18 0.76 4.30 13.62
C GLU A 18 -0.10 5.44 13.10
N LEU A 19 -1.03 5.16 12.19
CA LEU A 19 -1.93 6.19 11.68
C LEU A 19 -2.75 6.84 12.80
N ALA A 20 -3.23 6.07 13.78
CA ALA A 20 -3.90 6.60 14.96
C ALA A 20 -2.97 7.56 15.74
N LEU A 21 -1.69 7.23 15.90
CA LEU A 21 -0.70 8.13 16.50
C LEU A 21 -0.51 9.43 15.71
N TYR A 22 -0.45 9.39 14.37
CA TYR A 22 -0.37 10.61 13.55
C TYR A 22 -1.64 11.46 13.68
N LYS A 23 -2.82 10.83 13.72
CA LYS A 23 -4.11 11.49 13.97
C LYS A 23 -4.10 12.19 15.33
N THR A 24 -3.69 11.48 16.39
CA THR A 24 -3.61 12.03 17.75
C THR A 24 -2.57 13.16 17.85
N LYS A 25 -1.43 13.02 17.18
CA LYS A 25 -0.37 14.04 17.14
C LYS A 25 -0.72 15.22 16.22
N ASN A 26 -1.78 15.10 15.42
CA ASN A 26 -2.18 16.06 14.40
C ASN A 26 -0.99 16.52 13.56
N LYS A 27 -0.16 15.54 13.17
CA LYS A 27 1.02 15.79 12.35
C LYS A 27 0.67 15.60 10.86
N PRO A 28 1.21 16.44 9.98
CA PRO A 28 1.16 16.15 8.56
C PRO A 28 1.99 14.89 8.29
N LEU A 29 1.46 14.01 7.45
CA LEU A 29 2.17 12.84 6.93
C LEU A 29 2.14 12.87 5.41
N LYS A 30 3.11 12.17 4.81
CA LYS A 30 3.20 12.00 3.36
C LYS A 30 2.92 10.54 3.01
N ILE A 31 1.99 10.31 2.10
CA ILE A 31 1.59 8.98 1.64
C ILE A 31 1.83 8.88 0.13
N PHE A 32 2.43 7.78 -0.31
CA PHE A 32 2.56 7.42 -1.71
C PHE A 32 1.62 6.25 -2.03
N TYR A 33 0.78 6.39 -3.03
CA TYR A 33 -0.21 5.40 -3.43
C TYR A 33 -0.35 5.32 -4.95
N PHE A 34 -0.95 4.24 -5.44
CA PHE A 34 -1.33 4.13 -6.86
C PHE A 34 -2.77 4.59 -7.07
N ASN A 35 -2.98 5.48 -8.04
CA ASN A 35 -4.32 5.87 -8.47
C ASN A 35 -4.98 4.77 -9.35
N ASP A 36 -6.21 4.99 -9.80
CA ASP A 36 -6.95 4.03 -10.65
C ASP A 36 -6.24 3.72 -11.98
N GLN A 37 -5.46 4.68 -12.48
CA GLN A 37 -4.63 4.55 -13.68
C GLN A 37 -3.29 3.82 -13.41
N LYS A 38 -3.08 3.31 -12.18
CA LYS A 38 -1.81 2.75 -11.69
C LYS A 38 -0.64 3.72 -11.76
N GLU A 39 -0.90 5.02 -11.72
CA GLU A 39 0.14 6.04 -11.64
C GLU A 39 0.48 6.32 -10.18
N LEU A 40 1.77 6.53 -9.91
CA LEU A 40 2.26 6.86 -8.58
C LEU A 40 1.83 8.28 -8.23
N GLU A 41 0.97 8.40 -7.24
CA GLU A 41 0.50 9.66 -6.70
C GLU A 41 0.96 9.83 -5.25
N GLN A 42 1.04 11.07 -4.80
CA GLN A 42 1.38 11.40 -3.42
C GLN A 42 0.37 12.36 -2.81
N ALA A 43 0.01 12.11 -1.56
CA ALA A 43 -0.75 13.03 -0.74
C ALA A 43 0.08 13.47 0.47
N GLU A 44 0.08 14.76 0.75
CA GLU A 44 0.69 15.34 1.94
C GLU A 44 -0.36 16.13 2.72
N GLY A 45 -0.52 15.81 3.99
CA GLY A 45 -1.47 16.52 4.83
C GLY A 45 -1.71 15.86 6.18
N ASN A 46 -2.58 16.46 6.96
CA ASN A 46 -3.00 15.90 8.24
C ASN A 46 -4.05 14.82 8.01
N LEU A 47 -3.88 13.68 8.69
CA LEU A 47 -4.88 12.62 8.73
C LEU A 47 -6.15 13.16 9.40
N LYS A 48 -7.19 13.36 8.61
CA LYS A 48 -8.52 13.82 9.06
C LYS A 48 -9.27 12.68 9.71
N ASP A 49 -9.43 11.58 8.98
CA ASP A 49 -10.20 10.43 9.42
C ASP A 49 -9.78 9.15 8.71
N ILE A 50 -10.16 7.99 9.26
CA ILE A 50 -9.94 6.68 8.65
C ILE A 50 -11.24 5.92 8.77
N TYR A 51 -11.75 5.44 7.65
CA TYR A 51 -13.02 4.76 7.58
C TYR A 51 -12.97 3.59 6.61
N THR A 52 -13.74 2.55 6.91
CA THR A 52 -13.90 1.40 6.02
C THR A 52 -15.12 1.61 5.13
N SER A 53 -14.94 1.56 3.82
CA SER A 53 -16.00 1.70 2.83
C SER A 53 -15.88 0.63 1.75
N LYS A 54 -17.00 0.06 1.28
CA LYS A 54 -17.02 -0.95 0.20
C LYS A 54 -16.03 -2.13 0.39
N ARG A 55 -15.82 -2.58 1.64
CA ARG A 55 -14.85 -3.64 2.02
C ARG A 55 -13.38 -3.26 1.80
N ALA A 56 -13.07 -1.98 1.73
CA ALA A 56 -11.71 -1.46 1.75
C ALA A 56 -11.57 -0.34 2.78
N GLU A 57 -10.36 -0.13 3.26
CA GLU A 57 -10.04 0.91 4.23
C GLU A 57 -9.54 2.16 3.52
N TYR A 58 -10.02 3.33 3.94
CA TYR A 58 -9.70 4.63 3.37
C TYR A 58 -9.21 5.57 4.46
N ALA A 59 -8.18 6.36 4.15
CA ALA A 59 -7.63 7.43 4.96
C ALA A 59 -7.92 8.76 4.27
N SER A 60 -8.60 9.66 4.96
CA SER A 60 -8.82 11.03 4.50
C SER A 60 -7.65 11.90 4.96
N VAL A 61 -6.83 12.39 4.03
CA VAL A 61 -5.64 13.19 4.30
C VAL A 61 -5.77 14.52 3.57
N GLY A 62 -5.81 15.63 4.31
CA GLY A 62 -5.95 16.96 3.70
C GLY A 62 -7.29 17.24 2.98
N GLY A 63 -8.16 16.24 2.84
CA GLY A 63 -9.39 16.30 2.05
C GLY A 63 -9.46 15.22 0.97
N ASP A 64 -8.37 14.50 0.72
CA ASP A 64 -8.29 13.42 -0.25
C ASP A 64 -8.49 12.06 0.42
N ASP A 65 -9.35 11.24 -0.16
CA ASP A 65 -9.68 9.90 0.33
C ASP A 65 -8.82 8.83 -0.35
N ILE A 66 -7.84 8.31 0.38
CA ILE A 66 -6.81 7.40 -0.14
C ILE A 66 -7.06 6.00 0.39
N ARG A 67 -7.07 4.99 -0.48
CA ARG A 67 -7.21 3.59 -0.06
C ARG A 67 -5.96 3.08 0.62
N LEU A 68 -6.08 2.56 1.84
CA LEU A 68 -4.96 2.00 2.61
C LEU A 68 -4.32 0.82 1.88
N ASP A 69 -5.11 -0.05 1.25
CA ASP A 69 -4.59 -1.22 0.51
C ASP A 69 -3.75 -0.84 -0.72
N LYS A 70 -3.79 0.43 -1.15
CA LYS A 70 -3.00 0.95 -2.27
C LYS A 70 -1.83 1.84 -1.84
N ILE A 71 -1.61 1.97 -0.52
CA ILE A 71 -0.49 2.71 0.02
C ILE A 71 0.78 1.87 -0.11
N ILE A 72 1.73 2.38 -0.87
CA ILE A 72 3.05 1.78 -1.09
C ILE A 72 3.96 2.13 0.09
N THR A 73 4.01 3.42 0.44
CA THR A 73 4.77 3.91 1.60
C THR A 73 4.04 5.08 2.25
N PHE A 74 4.23 5.22 3.56
CA PHE A 74 3.76 6.39 4.32
C PHE A 74 4.89 6.84 5.25
N ASP A 75 5.21 8.13 5.23
CA ASP A 75 6.26 8.74 6.07
C ASP A 75 7.62 8.00 6.04
N GLY A 76 7.94 7.35 4.91
CA GLY A 76 9.16 6.55 4.74
C GLY A 76 9.09 5.10 5.28
N ARG A 77 7.93 4.66 5.75
CA ARG A 77 7.65 3.27 6.15
C ARG A 77 6.93 2.51 5.03
N PRO A 78 7.22 1.21 4.86
CA PRO A 78 6.51 0.36 3.91
C PRO A 78 5.04 0.22 4.32
N GLY A 79 4.13 0.45 3.38
CA GLY A 79 2.70 0.21 3.55
C GLY A 79 2.30 -1.22 3.17
N PRO A 80 1.02 -1.57 3.31
CA PRO A 80 0.54 -2.92 2.99
C PRO A 80 0.70 -3.28 1.50
N ALA A 81 0.71 -2.29 0.58
CA ALA A 81 0.96 -2.55 -0.84
C ALA A 81 2.45 -2.74 -1.18
N TYR A 82 3.35 -2.68 -0.21
CA TYR A 82 4.79 -2.86 -0.43
C TYR A 82 5.12 -4.28 -0.91
N ASP A 83 4.38 -5.29 -0.45
CA ASP A 83 4.57 -6.68 -0.88
C ASP A 83 4.20 -6.89 -2.36
N GLU A 84 3.16 -6.19 -2.88
CA GLU A 84 2.85 -6.16 -4.32
C GLU A 84 3.98 -5.47 -5.12
N TYR A 85 4.63 -4.45 -4.55
CA TYR A 85 5.75 -3.76 -5.19
C TYR A 85 7.03 -4.64 -5.20
N ASP A 86 7.31 -5.39 -4.14
CA ASP A 86 8.42 -6.36 -4.07
C ASP A 86 8.21 -7.51 -5.08
N ALA A 87 6.99 -8.04 -5.16
CA ALA A 87 6.63 -9.08 -6.11
C ALA A 87 6.77 -8.62 -7.58
N PHE A 88 6.37 -7.39 -7.90
CA PHE A 88 6.62 -6.79 -9.23
C PHE A 88 8.12 -6.52 -9.49
N SER A 89 8.91 -6.29 -8.44
CA SER A 89 10.37 -6.12 -8.56
C SER A 89 11.10 -7.42 -8.88
N ASN A 90 10.49 -8.57 -8.60
CA ASN A 90 11.13 -9.87 -8.78
C ASN A 90 10.89 -10.52 -10.16
N GLU A 91 10.26 -9.81 -11.11
CA GLU A 91 10.05 -10.30 -12.49
C GLU A 91 11.30 -10.21 -13.41
N CYS A 92 12.50 -10.01 -12.86
CA CYS A 92 13.76 -10.03 -13.62
C CYS A 92 14.73 -11.17 -13.25
N LEU A 93 14.26 -12.25 -12.60
CA LEU A 93 15.11 -13.41 -12.32
C LEU A 93 14.42 -14.78 -12.48
N ASP A 94 13.67 -14.96 -13.56
CA ASP A 94 13.21 -16.28 -14.03
C ASP A 94 13.30 -16.22 -15.57
N CYS A 95 14.15 -16.95 -16.32
CA CYS A 95 14.72 -18.28 -16.14
C CYS A 95 16.01 -18.39 -17.00
N HIS A 96 17.17 -18.72 -16.40
CA HIS A 96 18.32 -19.29 -17.13
C HIS A 96 18.67 -20.66 -16.54
N GLN A 97 17.67 -21.51 -16.40
CA GLN A 97 17.86 -22.88 -15.93
C GLN A 97 17.22 -23.87 -16.90
N ASP A 98 17.76 -23.90 -18.12
CA ASP A 98 17.50 -24.99 -19.05
C ASP A 98 18.83 -25.66 -19.42
N PHE A 99 18.91 -26.95 -19.08
CA PHE A 99 19.88 -27.99 -19.47
C PHE A 99 21.24 -28.09 -18.73
N TYR A 100 21.24 -28.82 -17.61
CA TYR A 100 22.22 -29.92 -17.42
C TYR A 100 21.55 -31.19 -17.96
N ASP A 101 22.04 -31.72 -19.08
CA ASP A 101 21.88 -33.12 -19.48
C ASP A 101 23.18 -33.55 -20.17
N ASP A 102 23.72 -34.68 -19.73
CA ASP A 102 25.03 -35.30 -20.00
C ASP A 102 25.32 -35.59 -21.49
#